data_AF-A0A4Y2CE69-F1
#
_entry.id   AF-A0A4Y2CE69-F1
#
_cell.length_a   1.000
_cell.length_b   1.000
_cell.length_c   1.000
_cell.angle_alpha   90.00
_cell.angle_beta   90.00
_cell.angle_gamma   90.00
#
_symmetry.space_group_name_H-M   'P 1'
#
loop_
_entity.id
_entity.type
_entity.pdbx_description
1 polymer ?
#
loop_
_entity_poly.entity_id
_entity_poly.type
_entity_poly.pdbx_seq_one_letter_code
_entity_poly.pdbx_strand_id
1 'polypeptide(L)'
;MIQQKTLNFNSKLGVSKEFQASSGWLEKFRNCQLSIIGGKLLSDNKAGNSFLAELQDLIVKEKLTAVQMYNCDETGLYWRALPMKSLAAENEAVAPGRKKMKDCVTILGCANASGTHPVKLTLVGKSKKSRCFKNFNKTALPVHYMHQESAWMNCSLFSD
;
A
#
# COMPACT_ATOMS: atom_id res chain seq x y z
N MET A 1 13.58 8.04 11.82
CA MET A 1 12.69 8.89 10.99
C MET A 1 11.44 9.36 11.74
N ILE A 2 10.66 8.49 12.39
CA ILE A 2 9.43 8.90 13.11
C ILE A 2 9.72 9.77 14.34
N GLN A 3 10.67 9.37 15.21
CA GLN A 3 11.07 10.18 16.38
C GLN A 3 11.52 11.59 15.99
N GLN A 4 12.32 11.71 14.92
CA GLN A 4 12.77 12.99 14.41
C GLN A 4 11.59 13.86 13.94
N LYS A 5 10.60 13.28 13.26
CA LYS A 5 9.37 14.00 12.89
C LYS A 5 8.59 14.45 14.12
N THR A 6 8.48 13.60 15.15
CA THR A 6 7.80 13.95 16.40
C THR A 6 8.47 15.12 17.10
N LEU A 7 9.80 15.14 17.17
CA LEU A 7 10.57 16.27 17.71
C LEU A 7 10.35 17.55 16.88
N ASN A 8 10.34 17.44 15.55
CA ASN A 8 10.04 18.56 14.65
C ASN A 8 8.61 19.09 14.82
N PHE A 9 7.63 18.24 15.17
CA PHE A 9 6.28 18.70 15.47
C PHE A 9 6.21 19.35 16.84
N ASN A 10 6.88 18.80 17.84
CA ASN A 10 6.95 19.38 19.18
C ASN A 10 7.54 20.81 19.14
N SER A 11 8.60 21.03 18.37
CA SER A 11 9.18 22.36 18.19
C SER A 11 8.22 23.34 17.50
N LYS A 12 7.47 22.88 16.50
CA LYS A 12 6.46 23.69 15.79
C LYS A 12 5.23 24.01 16.65
N LEU A 13 4.84 23.10 17.52
CA LEU A 13 3.63 23.22 18.36
C LEU A 13 3.93 23.89 19.71
N GLY A 14 5.20 24.11 20.05
CA GLY A 14 5.61 24.85 21.26
C GLY A 14 5.24 24.16 22.58
N VAL A 15 5.09 22.83 22.59
CA VAL A 15 4.48 22.11 23.73
C VAL A 15 5.42 22.05 24.95
N SER A 16 6.65 21.53 24.81
CA SER A 16 7.64 21.52 25.90
C SER A 16 9.07 21.30 25.38
N LYS A 17 10.05 21.93 26.04
CA LYS A 17 11.49 21.69 25.78
C LYS A 17 12.02 20.38 26.39
N GLU A 18 11.27 19.79 27.32
CA GLU A 18 11.62 18.54 28.01
C GLU A 18 11.03 17.30 27.32
N PHE A 19 10.27 17.50 26.24
CA PHE A 19 9.65 16.42 25.50
C PHE A 19 10.71 15.49 24.89
N GLN A 20 10.62 14.21 25.24
CA GLN A 20 11.43 13.15 24.63
C GLN A 20 10.58 12.26 23.75
N ALA A 21 11.04 12.05 22.51
CA ALA A 21 10.39 11.12 21.58
C ALA A 21 10.79 9.67 21.93
N SER A 22 9.99 9.01 22.78
CA SER A 22 10.24 7.62 23.17
C SER A 22 10.18 6.65 21.97
N SER A 23 11.00 5.60 22.00
CA SER A 23 10.95 4.51 21.01
C SER A 23 9.90 3.46 21.36
N GLY A 24 9.41 3.43 22.60
CA GLY A 24 8.59 2.34 23.13
C GLY A 24 7.30 2.08 22.35
N TRP A 25 6.63 3.13 21.84
CA TRP A 25 5.47 2.93 20.97
C TRP A 25 5.85 2.26 19.64
N LEU A 26 6.96 2.69 19.01
CA LEU A 26 7.42 2.16 17.72
C LEU A 26 7.91 0.72 17.84
N GLU A 27 8.63 0.40 18.92
CA GLU A 27 9.08 -0.96 19.24
C GLU A 27 7.90 -1.89 19.47
N LYS A 28 6.90 -1.47 20.25
CA LYS A 28 5.66 -2.23 20.46
C LYS A 28 4.87 -2.38 19.15
N PHE A 29 4.78 -1.33 18.34
CA PHE A 29 4.07 -1.35 17.06
C PHE A 29 4.69 -2.34 16.07
N ARG A 30 6.03 -2.39 15.98
CA ARG A 30 6.76 -3.39 15.18
C ARG A 30 6.40 -4.82 15.61
N ASN A 31 6.29 -5.05 16.92
CA ASN A 31 5.96 -6.36 17.48
C ASN A 31 4.48 -6.73 17.32
N CYS A 32 3.59 -5.76 17.11
CA CYS A 32 2.15 -6.02 17.03
C CYS A 32 1.68 -6.56 15.68
N GLN A 33 2.24 -6.17 14.52
CA GLN A 33 1.43 -6.27 13.29
C GLN A 33 2.13 -6.33 11.92
N LEU A 34 3.43 -6.57 11.81
CA LEU A 34 4.04 -6.80 10.50
C LEU A 34 4.06 -8.29 10.13
N SER A 35 2.90 -8.95 10.16
CA SER A 35 2.75 -10.12 9.30
C SER A 35 2.62 -9.59 7.88
N ILE A 36 3.75 -9.45 7.18
CA ILE A 36 3.74 -9.35 5.73
C ILE A 36 3.17 -10.68 5.27
N ILE A 37 1.85 -10.76 5.10
CA ILE A 37 1.21 -11.86 4.37
C ILE A 37 1.42 -11.53 2.90
N GLY A 38 2.68 -11.53 2.48
CA GLY A 38 3.03 -11.66 1.08
C GLY A 38 2.65 -13.08 0.73
N GLY A 39 1.67 -13.24 -0.17
CA GLY A 39 1.45 -14.54 -0.78
C GLY A 39 2.80 -15.05 -1.26
N LYS A 40 3.18 -16.26 -0.84
CA LYS A 40 4.36 -16.93 -1.38
C LYS A 40 4.08 -17.11 -2.86
N LEU A 41 4.58 -16.19 -3.69
CA LEU A 41 4.57 -16.33 -5.12
C LEU A 41 5.44 -17.55 -5.42
N LEU A 42 4.78 -18.68 -5.68
CA LEU A 42 5.40 -19.78 -6.39
C LEU A 42 5.64 -19.25 -7.81
N SER A 43 6.79 -18.63 -8.02
CA SER A 43 7.20 -18.21 -9.34
C SER A 43 7.55 -19.46 -10.13
N ASP A 44 6.85 -19.70 -11.24
CA ASP A 44 7.28 -20.68 -12.22
C ASP A 44 8.55 -20.12 -12.89
N ASN A 45 9.70 -20.59 -12.41
CA ASN A 45 11.01 -20.14 -12.88
C ASN A 45 11.16 -20.30 -14.40
N LYS A 46 10.46 -21.26 -15.03
CA LYS A 46 10.54 -21.48 -16.48
C LYS A 46 9.80 -20.40 -17.25
N ALA A 47 8.56 -20.08 -16.85
CA ALA A 47 7.77 -19.02 -17.44
C ALA A 47 8.38 -17.62 -17.17
N GLY A 48 8.97 -17.43 -16.00
CA GLY A 48 9.71 -16.20 -15.67
C GLY A 48 10.91 -15.97 -16.59
N ASN A 49 11.69 -17.02 -16.85
CA ASN A 49 12.87 -16.92 -17.71
C ASN A 49 12.53 -16.62 -19.18
N SER A 50 11.47 -17.22 -19.73
CA SER A 50 11.04 -16.89 -21.10
C SER A 50 10.56 -15.46 -21.24
N PHE A 51 9.80 -14.95 -20.26
CA PHE A 51 9.37 -13.56 -20.25
C PHE A 51 10.56 -12.59 -20.16
N LEU A 52 11.58 -12.90 -19.34
CA LEU A 52 12.78 -12.07 -19.24
C LEU A 52 13.53 -11.97 -20.57
N ALA A 53 13.63 -13.07 -21.32
CA ALA A 53 14.24 -13.07 -22.65
C ALA A 53 13.44 -12.22 -23.65
N GLU A 54 12.12 -12.41 -23.72
CA GLU A 54 11.25 -11.62 -24.59
C GLU A 54 11.30 -10.11 -24.26
N LEU A 55 11.33 -9.78 -22.97
CA LEU A 55 11.44 -8.39 -22.52
C LEU A 55 12.78 -7.78 -22.92
N GLN A 56 13.89 -8.52 -22.78
CA GLN A 56 15.22 -8.06 -23.20
C GLN A 56 15.27 -7.81 -24.71
N ASP A 57 14.73 -8.73 -25.51
CA ASP A 57 14.65 -8.57 -26.97
C ASP A 57 13.84 -7.32 -27.35
N LEU A 58 12.72 -7.07 -26.68
CA LEU A 58 11.90 -5.88 -26.90
C LEU A 58 12.66 -4.59 -26.54
N ILE A 59 13.37 -4.57 -25.40
CA ILE A 59 14.16 -3.42 -24.97
C ILE A 59 15.24 -3.07 -26.00
N VAL A 60 15.95 -4.08 -26.52
CA VAL A 60 17.00 -3.89 -27.52
C VAL A 60 16.41 -3.43 -28.85
N LYS A 61 15.35 -4.12 -29.32
CA LYS A 61 14.70 -3.84 -30.60
C LYS A 61 14.14 -2.43 -30.66
N GLU A 62 13.40 -2.02 -29.64
CA GLU A 62 12.73 -0.72 -29.57
C GLU A 62 13.61 0.37 -28.96
N LYS A 63 14.86 0.04 -28.58
CA LYS A 63 15.83 0.94 -27.93
C LYS A 63 15.24 1.66 -26.71
N LEU A 64 14.52 0.91 -25.88
CA LEU A 64 13.84 1.45 -24.71
C LEU A 64 14.85 1.92 -23.66
N THR A 65 14.55 3.06 -23.07
CA THR A 65 15.34 3.62 -21.96
C THR A 65 14.65 3.37 -20.62
N ALA A 66 15.42 3.48 -19.52
CA ALA A 66 14.87 3.36 -18.15
C ALA A 66 13.79 4.40 -17.83
N VAL A 67 13.67 5.47 -18.61
CA VAL A 67 12.62 6.50 -18.45
C VAL A 67 11.28 6.02 -19.03
N GLN A 68 11.31 5.13 -20.03
CA GLN A 68 10.13 4.61 -20.74
C GLN A 68 9.61 3.29 -20.16
N MET A 69 10.42 2.59 -19.37
CA MET A 69 10.03 1.34 -18.72
C MET A 69 9.34 1.65 -17.39
N TYR A 70 8.11 1.15 -17.21
CA TYR A 70 7.35 1.30 -15.97
C TYR A 70 7.17 -0.05 -15.28
N ASN A 71 7.26 -0.03 -13.95
CA ASN A 71 6.79 -1.11 -13.12
C ASN A 71 5.62 -0.60 -12.28
N CYS A 72 4.57 -1.40 -12.19
CA CYS A 72 3.46 -1.13 -11.29
C CYS A 72 3.23 -2.35 -10.38
N ASP A 73 2.89 -2.11 -9.12
CA ASP A 73 2.61 -3.16 -8.15
C ASP A 73 1.47 -2.76 -7.21
N GLU A 74 0.79 -3.76 -6.68
CA GLU A 74 -0.41 -3.62 -5.85
C GLU A 74 -0.14 -3.95 -4.39
N THR A 75 -0.72 -3.14 -3.51
CA THR A 75 -0.75 -3.46 -2.08
C THR A 75 -2.16 -3.30 -1.51
N GLY A 76 -2.59 -4.32 -0.75
CA GLY A 76 -3.87 -4.30 -0.05
C GLY A 76 -3.76 -3.59 1.30
N LEU A 77 -4.52 -2.52 1.48
CA LEU A 77 -4.64 -1.80 2.75
C LEU A 77 -5.88 -2.27 3.52
N TYR A 78 -5.66 -3.05 4.58
CA TYR A 78 -6.71 -3.53 5.47
C TYR A 78 -6.91 -2.59 6.66
N TRP A 79 -7.63 -1.50 6.44
CA TRP A 79 -7.79 -0.44 7.46
C TRP A 79 -8.69 -0.85 8.66
N ARG A 80 -9.48 -1.93 8.53
CA ARG A 80 -10.31 -2.47 9.62
C ARG A 80 -9.78 -3.78 10.21
N ALA A 81 -8.63 -4.25 9.74
CA ALA A 81 -8.05 -5.46 10.29
C ALA A 81 -7.56 -5.21 11.73
N LEU A 82 -8.01 -6.05 12.64
CA LEU A 82 -7.49 -6.07 14.01
C LEU A 82 -6.10 -6.72 14.05
N PRO A 83 -5.24 -6.33 15.00
CA PRO A 83 -4.01 -7.08 15.30
C PRO A 83 -4.32 -8.55 15.51
N MET A 84 -3.49 -9.42 14.95
CA MET A 84 -3.58 -10.86 15.20
C MET A 84 -3.33 -11.18 16.68
N LYS A 85 -2.65 -10.28 17.40
CA LYS A 85 -2.44 -10.28 18.84
C LYS A 85 -3.10 -9.04 19.46
N SER A 86 -4.43 -8.96 19.48
CA SER A 86 -5.08 -8.09 20.47
C SER A 86 -4.89 -8.71 21.85
N LEU A 87 -5.03 -7.92 22.92
CA LEU A 87 -5.20 -8.38 24.31
C LEU A 87 -6.51 -9.19 24.49
N ALA A 88 -6.79 -10.11 23.58
CA ALA A 88 -7.64 -11.24 23.89
C ALA A 88 -6.80 -12.13 24.82
N ALA A 89 -7.44 -12.76 25.79
CA ALA A 89 -6.76 -13.73 26.66
C ALA A 89 -5.96 -14.71 25.79
N GLU A 90 -4.85 -15.23 26.32
CA GLU A 90 -3.89 -16.11 25.64
C GLU A 90 -4.53 -17.30 24.87
N ASN A 91 -5.80 -17.60 25.18
CA ASN A 91 -6.62 -18.66 24.59
C ASN A 91 -7.65 -18.21 23.53
N GLU A 92 -7.73 -16.93 23.15
CA GLU A 92 -8.70 -16.43 22.16
C GLU A 92 -8.00 -15.77 20.96
N ALA A 93 -7.70 -16.55 19.93
CA ALA A 93 -7.20 -16.03 18.64
C ALA A 93 -8.22 -15.11 17.93
N VAL A 94 -9.50 -15.19 18.32
CA VAL A 94 -10.63 -14.39 17.86
C VAL A 94 -11.65 -14.36 19.01
N ALA A 95 -12.09 -13.18 19.46
CA ALA A 95 -13.22 -13.08 20.38
C ALA A 95 -14.44 -13.80 19.77
N PRO A 96 -15.11 -14.73 20.50
CA PRO A 96 -16.22 -15.51 19.97
C PRO A 96 -17.25 -14.62 19.28
N GLY A 97 -17.49 -14.86 17.98
CA GLY A 97 -18.47 -14.14 17.18
C GLY A 97 -17.98 -12.94 16.35
N ARG A 98 -16.70 -12.54 16.39
CA ARG A 98 -16.18 -11.46 15.51
C ARG A 98 -15.51 -11.99 14.23
N LYS A 99 -16.20 -11.88 13.10
CA LYS A 99 -15.63 -12.14 11.76
C LYS A 99 -14.51 -11.14 11.47
N LYS A 100 -13.33 -11.61 11.02
CA LYS A 100 -12.24 -10.73 10.55
C LYS A 100 -12.81 -9.77 9.50
N MET A 101 -12.77 -8.46 9.77
CA MET A 101 -13.16 -7.46 8.79
C MET A 101 -12.13 -7.48 7.66
N LYS A 102 -12.54 -8.01 6.51
CA LYS A 102 -11.75 -8.05 5.27
C LYS A 102 -11.99 -6.80 4.41
N ASP A 103 -12.39 -5.69 5.04
CA ASP A 103 -12.55 -4.42 4.34
C ASP A 103 -11.14 -3.94 3.95
N CYS A 104 -10.79 -4.16 2.68
CA CYS A 104 -9.57 -3.68 2.07
C CYS A 104 -9.88 -2.66 0.97
N VAL A 105 -8.93 -1.77 0.78
CA VAL A 105 -8.78 -0.97 -0.43
C VAL A 105 -7.44 -1.35 -1.04
N THR A 106 -7.34 -1.34 -2.36
CA THR A 106 -6.09 -1.65 -3.05
C THR A 106 -5.41 -0.36 -3.47
N ILE A 107 -4.11 -0.27 -3.24
CA ILE A 107 -3.28 0.84 -3.67
C ILE A 107 -2.37 0.31 -4.78
N LEU A 108 -2.47 0.91 -5.96
CA LEU A 108 -1.54 0.69 -7.05
C LEU A 108 -0.49 1.79 -7.03
N GLY A 109 0.77 1.38 -6.91
CA GLY A 109 1.93 2.22 -7.16
C GLY A 109 2.46 1.95 -8.55
N CYS A 110 2.88 2.99 -9.26
CA CYS A 110 3.60 2.83 -10.52
C CYS A 110 4.69 3.88 -10.66
N ALA A 111 5.85 3.48 -11.16
CA ALA A 111 6.98 4.37 -11.41
C ALA A 111 7.82 3.86 -12.57
N ASN A 112 8.52 4.79 -13.23
CA ASN A 112 9.50 4.38 -14.22
C ASN A 112 10.75 3.78 -13.57
N ALA A 113 11.51 2.98 -14.33
CA ALA A 113 12.70 2.30 -13.85
C ALA A 113 13.81 3.28 -13.41
N SER A 114 13.85 4.49 -13.98
CA SER A 114 14.77 5.54 -13.53
C SER A 114 14.35 6.24 -12.22
N GLY A 115 13.12 6.03 -11.74
CA GLY A 115 12.56 6.67 -10.54
C GLY A 115 12.24 8.16 -10.69
N THR A 116 12.47 8.75 -11.86
CA THR A 116 12.24 10.19 -12.12
C THR A 116 10.77 10.54 -12.28
N HIS A 117 9.93 9.55 -12.61
CA HIS A 117 8.49 9.73 -12.79
C HIS A 117 7.70 8.71 -11.97
N PRO A 118 7.39 9.04 -10.70
CA PRO A 118 6.38 8.34 -9.94
C PRO A 118 4.99 8.75 -10.43
N VAL A 119 4.19 7.77 -10.86
CA VAL A 119 2.78 7.98 -11.22
C VAL A 119 1.97 8.22 -9.95
N LYS A 120 0.96 9.10 -10.04
CA LYS A 120 0.04 9.36 -8.94
C LYS A 120 -0.57 8.05 -8.44
N LEU A 121 -0.51 7.81 -7.13
CA LEU A 121 -1.06 6.59 -6.52
C LEU A 121 -2.54 6.43 -6.85
N THR A 122 -2.93 5.22 -7.24
CA THR A 122 -4.32 4.88 -7.53
C THR A 122 -4.90 4.08 -6.37
N LEU A 123 -5.99 4.58 -5.79
CA LEU A 123 -6.77 3.93 -4.76
C LEU A 123 -7.99 3.26 -5.41
N VAL A 124 -8.06 1.93 -5.33
CA VAL A 124 -9.18 1.13 -5.85
C VAL A 124 -10.09 0.73 -4.70
N GLY A 125 -11.36 1.13 -4.81
CA GLY A 125 -12.40 0.77 -3.85
C GLY A 125 -13.61 0.12 -4.49
N LYS A 126 -14.42 -0.56 -3.66
CA LYS A 126 -15.63 -1.28 -4.10
C LYS A 126 -16.80 -0.41 -4.53
N SER A 127 -16.78 0.89 -4.22
CA SER A 127 -17.94 1.76 -4.47
C SER A 127 -17.60 2.87 -5.45
N LYS A 128 -18.35 3.00 -6.55
CA LYS A 128 -18.16 4.08 -7.53
C LYS A 128 -18.32 5.47 -6.90
N LYS A 129 -19.24 5.58 -5.94
CA LYS A 129 -19.50 6.78 -5.15
C LYS A 129 -19.48 6.43 -3.67
N SER A 130 -18.27 6.23 -3.14
CA SER A 130 -18.11 5.99 -1.70
C SER A 130 -18.68 7.17 -0.90
N ARG A 131 -19.41 6.85 0.18
CA ARG A 131 -19.99 7.84 1.10
C ARG A 131 -18.91 8.74 1.74
N CYS A 132 -17.67 8.26 1.87
CA CYS A 132 -16.57 9.08 2.41
C CYS A 132 -16.17 10.24 1.48
N PHE A 133 -16.52 10.18 0.19
CA PHE A 133 -16.29 11.28 -0.75
C PHE A 133 -17.51 12.18 -0.90
N LYS A 134 -18.57 11.97 -0.11
CA LYS A 134 -19.73 12.86 -0.13
C LYS A 134 -19.26 14.25 0.32
N ASN A 135 -19.49 15.26 -0.51
CA ASN A 135 -19.08 16.66 -0.31
C ASN A 135 -17.56 16.90 -0.36
N PHE A 136 -16.76 15.93 -0.82
CA PHE A 136 -15.33 16.11 -1.02
C PHE A 136 -15.01 16.32 -2.50
N ASN A 137 -14.13 17.28 -2.79
CA ASN A 137 -13.61 17.43 -4.15
C ASN A 137 -12.62 16.29 -4.44
N LYS A 138 -13.00 15.38 -5.33
CA LYS A 138 -12.16 14.22 -5.72
C LYS A 138 -10.88 14.64 -6.43
N THR A 139 -10.87 15.76 -7.17
CA THR A 139 -9.67 16.21 -7.88
C THR A 139 -8.61 16.77 -6.93
N ALA A 140 -9.03 17.25 -5.76
CA ALA A 140 -8.15 17.71 -4.70
C ALA A 140 -7.49 16.57 -3.90
N LEU A 141 -7.88 15.31 -4.14
CA LEU A 141 -7.25 14.18 -3.46
C LEU A 141 -5.82 13.97 -3.98
N PRO A 142 -4.86 13.66 -3.08
CA PRO A 142 -3.49 13.34 -3.47
C PRO A 142 -3.38 11.99 -4.22
N VAL A 143 -4.47 11.22 -4.28
CA VAL A 143 -4.58 9.92 -4.95
C VAL A 143 -5.64 9.99 -6.05
N HIS A 144 -5.47 9.18 -7.09
CA HIS A 144 -6.51 8.93 -8.09
C HIS A 144 -7.45 7.84 -7.56
N TYR A 145 -8.77 8.05 -7.55
CA TYR A 145 -9.72 7.05 -7.06
C TYR A 145 -10.39 6.32 -8.21
N MET A 146 -10.28 5.00 -8.23
CA MET A 146 -10.96 4.12 -9.18
C MET A 146 -11.89 3.15 -8.46
N HIS A 147 -12.87 2.66 -9.21
CA HIS A 147 -13.88 1.75 -8.69
C HIS A 147 -13.80 0.40 -9.38
N GLN A 148 -13.76 -0.65 -8.56
CA GLN A 148 -13.87 -2.02 -9.03
C GLN A 148 -14.54 -2.88 -7.95
N GLU A 149 -15.48 -3.75 -8.32
CA GLU A 149 -16.38 -4.44 -7.37
C GLU A 149 -15.68 -5.37 -6.37
N SER A 150 -14.61 -6.06 -6.79
CA SER A 150 -13.79 -6.87 -5.88
C SER A 150 -12.80 -6.03 -5.06
N ALA A 151 -12.60 -4.75 -5.40
CA ALA A 151 -11.49 -3.89 -4.99
C ALA A 151 -10.10 -4.44 -5.37
N TRP A 152 -10.00 -5.18 -6.47
CA TRP A 152 -8.73 -5.62 -7.05
C TRP A 152 -8.50 -4.94 -8.41
N MET A 153 -7.25 -4.84 -8.85
CA MET A 153 -7.00 -4.38 -10.21
C MET A 153 -7.41 -5.43 -11.24
N ASN A 154 -7.74 -4.95 -12.43
CA ASN A 154 -7.87 -5.75 -13.63
C ASN A 154 -7.46 -4.92 -14.84
N CYS A 155 -7.28 -5.57 -16.01
CA CYS A 155 -6.83 -4.89 -17.22
C CYS A 155 -7.75 -3.74 -17.66
N SER A 156 -9.06 -3.81 -17.36
CA SER A 156 -10.00 -2.73 -17.71
C SER A 156 -9.73 -1.42 -17.00
N LEU A 157 -9.08 -1.42 -15.82
CA LEU A 157 -8.71 -0.18 -15.13
C LEU A 157 -7.53 0.56 -15.79
N PHE A 158 -6.81 -0.09 -16.71
CA PHE A 158 -5.73 0.55 -17.48
C PHE A 158 -6.21 1.15 -18.81
N SER A 159 -7.49 0.95 -19.17
CA SER A 159 -8.06 1.39 -20.45
C SER A 159 -8.84 2.71 -20.36
N ASP A 160 -9.02 3.25 -19.15
CA ASP A 160 -9.62 4.56 -18.89
C ASP A 160 -8.57 5.68 -18.90
#